data_AF-A0A953B6S1-F1
#
_entry.id   AF-A0A953B6S1-F1
#
_cell.length_a   1.000
_cell.length_b   1.000
_cell.length_c   1.000
_cell.angle_alpha   90.00
_cell.angle_beta   90.00
_cell.angle_gamma   90.00
#
_symmetry.space_group_name_H-M   'P 1'
#
loop_
_entity.id
_entity.type
_entity.pdbx_description
1 polymer ?
#
loop_
_entity_poly.entity_id
_entity_poly.type
_entity_poly.pdbx_seq_one_letter_code
_entity_poly.pdbx_strand_id
1 'polypeptide(L)'
;MGKALERIKKHYDGLALIAGAICLFVSSFFVWRSAVQFRNRLGNEPAPPPKAASAPAAAVELDRAMAQLQRPAQWKSRTRSGLFVPEKHFIGANGLPATLQNTQVHPPVPNDWFEKFNLPIQDADVLEQDPDGDGFTNLEEWQAGADPTNRESHPDYLTKLHLVAATEEPFPFVFSSRTGNKFGINSIDESEPTQFLKIGDVIRGTDFRIVKFTEKHERNQYGIKADVSELLLEHKNTGAQVTLVKGKVATSPQSVATFVYTWGGRRQFEVRKDQEFSLKPQEEIRYKLVDVRPDKAVIVNVEKPDHLIEIGFAGQ
;
A
#
# COMPACT_ATOMS: atom_id res chain seq x y z
N MET A 1 123.90 40.85 56.19
CA MET A 1 122.46 40.58 56.45
C MET A 1 122.07 40.45 57.93
N GLY A 2 122.96 40.66 58.92
CA GLY A 2 122.60 40.53 60.35
C GLY A 2 121.87 41.73 60.97
N LYS A 3 122.17 42.97 60.54
CA LYS A 3 121.57 44.19 61.12
C LYS A 3 120.14 44.49 60.65
N ALA A 4 119.72 43.98 59.49
CA ALA A 4 118.34 44.11 59.02
C ALA A 4 117.38 43.20 59.81
N LEU A 5 117.85 42.03 60.23
CA LEU A 5 117.05 41.04 60.95
C LEU A 5 116.73 41.46 62.40
N GLU A 6 117.64 42.15 63.10
CA GLU A 6 117.37 42.68 64.46
C GLU A 6 116.36 43.83 64.47
N ARG A 7 116.35 44.70 63.46
CA ARG A 7 115.38 45.80 63.35
C ARG A 7 113.97 45.28 63.06
N ILE A 8 113.85 44.20 62.28
CA ILE A 8 112.60 43.47 62.03
C ILE A 8 112.08 42.83 63.33
N LYS A 9 112.96 42.34 64.22
CA LYS A 9 112.57 41.76 65.52
C LYS A 9 112.08 42.79 66.54
N LYS A 10 112.55 44.05 66.46
CA LYS A 10 112.18 45.12 67.42
C LYS A 10 110.93 45.94 67.02
N HIS A 11 110.56 45.95 65.73
CA HIS A 11 109.37 46.66 65.20
C HIS A 11 108.44 45.73 64.37
N TYR A 12 108.34 44.45 64.74
CA TYR A 12 107.49 43.48 64.04
C TYR A 12 106.02 43.90 64.04
N ASP A 13 105.54 44.51 65.13
CA ASP A 13 104.15 44.93 65.30
C ASP A 13 103.73 45.98 64.25
N GLY A 14 104.59 46.96 63.98
CA GLY A 14 104.35 47.97 62.94
C GLY A 14 104.39 47.40 61.52
N LEU A 15 105.27 46.43 61.27
CA LEU A 15 105.36 45.74 59.98
C LEU A 15 104.14 44.83 59.74
N ALA A 16 103.65 44.16 60.78
CA ALA A 16 102.45 43.34 60.74
C ALA A 16 101.19 44.19 60.46
N LEU A 17 101.07 45.37 61.09
CA LEU A 17 99.97 46.31 60.82
C LEU A 17 99.99 46.86 59.40
N ILE A 18 101.17 47.22 58.87
CA ILE A 18 101.29 47.68 57.48
C ILE A 18 100.96 46.56 56.49
N ALA A 19 101.45 45.33 56.74
CA ALA A 19 101.10 44.17 55.91
C ALA A 19 99.59 43.86 55.96
N GLY A 20 98.97 43.97 57.13
CA GLY A 20 97.52 43.84 57.31
C GLY A 20 96.73 44.90 56.54
N ALA A 21 97.16 46.17 56.60
CA ALA A 21 96.54 47.26 55.86
C ALA A 21 96.65 47.08 54.34
N ILE A 22 97.80 46.61 53.84
CA ILE A 22 97.98 46.29 52.41
C ILE A 22 97.07 45.13 51.99
N CYS A 23 96.96 44.08 52.80
CA CYS A 23 96.04 42.97 52.52
C CYS A 23 94.57 43.42 52.45
N LEU A 24 94.14 44.29 53.37
CA LEU A 24 92.78 44.85 53.35
C LEU A 24 92.53 45.75 52.14
N PHE A 25 93.55 46.50 51.70
CA PHE A 25 93.42 47.34 50.52
C PHE A 25 93.32 46.51 49.24
N VAL A 26 94.12 45.43 49.14
CA VAL A 26 94.06 44.49 48.01
C VAL A 26 92.72 43.75 47.99
N SER A 27 92.22 43.28 49.13
CA SER A 27 90.91 42.62 49.19
C SER A 27 89.77 43.55 48.80
N SER A 28 89.80 44.81 49.27
CA SER A 28 88.82 45.84 48.88
C SER A 28 88.85 46.12 47.37
N PHE A 29 90.04 46.18 46.76
CA PHE A 29 90.19 46.35 45.31
C PHE A 29 89.62 45.18 44.52
N PHE A 30 89.83 43.94 44.96
CA PHE A 30 89.25 42.75 44.33
C PHE A 30 87.73 42.70 44.44
N VAL A 31 87.16 43.09 45.59
CA VAL A 31 85.70 43.18 45.80
C VAL A 31 85.08 44.25 44.91
N TRP A 32 85.73 45.41 44.77
CA TRP A 32 85.23 46.45 43.88
C TRP A 32 85.26 46.01 42.41
N ARG A 33 86.34 45.36 41.98
CA ARG A 33 86.47 44.84 40.61
C ARG A 33 85.41 43.76 40.32
N SER A 34 85.14 42.86 41.26
CA SER A 34 84.11 41.83 41.10
C SER A 34 82.69 42.43 41.04
N ALA A 35 82.40 43.45 41.84
CA ALA A 35 81.13 44.17 41.79
C ALA A 35 80.89 44.86 40.43
N VAL A 36 81.94 45.47 39.85
CA VAL A 36 81.86 46.08 38.51
C VAL A 36 81.64 45.02 37.44
N GLN A 37 82.32 43.87 37.51
CA GLN A 37 82.13 42.77 36.56
C GLN A 37 80.74 42.12 36.67
N PHE A 38 80.21 41.99 37.89
CA PHE A 38 78.86 41.46 38.13
C PHE A 38 77.79 42.37 37.51
N ARG A 39 77.92 43.69 37.68
CA ARG A 39 77.03 44.66 37.03
C ARG A 39 77.02 44.53 35.51
N ASN A 40 78.19 44.28 34.90
CA ASN A 40 78.30 44.10 33.46
C ASN A 40 77.70 42.77 32.97
N ARG A 41 77.62 41.74 33.82
CA ARG A 41 76.97 40.45 33.50
C ARG A 41 75.45 40.52 33.60
N LEU A 42 74.90 41.32 34.53
CA LEU A 42 73.45 41.50 34.66
C LEU A 42 72.81 42.26 33.48
N GLY A 43 73.59 42.98 32.68
CA GLY A 43 73.07 43.80 31.58
C GLY A 43 72.91 43.09 30.23
N ASN A 44 73.59 41.96 30.00
CA ASN A 44 73.76 41.39 28.65
C ASN A 44 73.42 39.89 28.56
N GLU A 45 72.34 39.43 29.18
CA GLU A 45 71.74 38.14 28.82
C GLU A 45 70.62 38.41 27.79
N PRO A 46 70.81 38.09 26.49
CA PRO A 46 69.73 38.25 25.52
C PRO A 46 68.61 37.28 25.89
N ALA A 47 67.39 37.81 26.06
CA ALA A 47 66.22 37.00 26.35
C ALA A 47 66.05 35.89 25.29
N PRO A 48 65.71 34.66 25.69
CA PRO A 48 65.34 33.63 24.71
C PRO A 48 64.16 34.14 23.87
N PRO A 49 64.09 33.83 22.56
CA PRO A 49 63.00 34.29 21.72
C PRO A 49 61.66 33.83 22.30
N PRO A 50 60.62 34.68 22.30
CA PRO A 50 59.33 34.33 22.87
C PRO A 50 58.79 33.11 22.12
N LYS A 51 58.64 31.99 22.84
CA LYS A 51 57.92 30.83 22.32
C LYS A 51 56.46 31.26 22.17
N ALA A 52 56.00 31.42 20.93
CA ALA A 52 54.60 31.75 20.67
C ALA A 52 53.72 30.74 21.41
N ALA A 53 52.96 31.21 22.39
CA ALA A 53 51.97 30.37 23.04
C ALA A 53 50.98 29.93 21.96
N SER A 54 50.81 28.63 21.78
CA SER A 54 49.69 28.11 20.99
C SER A 54 48.40 28.71 21.55
N ALA A 55 47.56 29.28 20.69
CA ALA A 55 46.29 29.85 21.10
C ALA A 55 45.52 28.86 21.99
N PRO A 56 44.86 29.33 23.07
CA PRO A 56 44.10 28.44 23.95
C PRO A 56 43.06 27.68 23.13
N ALA A 57 42.90 26.38 23.41
CA ALA A 57 42.03 25.45 22.67
C ALA A 57 40.56 25.88 22.55
N ALA A 58 40.15 26.91 23.29
CA ALA A 58 38.81 27.47 23.33
C ALA A 58 38.27 27.97 21.97
N ALA A 59 39.12 28.42 21.04
CA ALA A 59 38.63 28.93 19.75
C ALA A 59 38.13 27.81 18.81
N VAL A 60 38.80 26.65 18.81
CA VAL A 60 38.45 25.53 17.93
C VAL A 60 37.13 24.86 18.37
N GLU A 61 36.86 24.85 19.68
CA GLU A 61 35.59 24.31 20.19
C GLU A 61 34.40 25.22 19.91
N LEU A 62 34.60 26.55 19.91
CA LEU A 62 33.53 27.50 19.63
C LEU A 62 33.08 27.44 18.16
N ASP A 63 34.03 27.40 17.23
CA ASP A 63 33.71 27.28 15.80
C ASP A 63 33.04 25.94 15.48
N ARG A 64 33.49 24.85 16.14
CA ARG A 64 32.86 23.53 16.01
C ARG A 64 31.45 23.52 16.60
N ALA A 65 31.23 24.16 17.75
CA ALA A 65 29.92 24.30 18.36
C ALA A 65 28.97 25.15 17.50
N MET A 66 29.45 26.25 16.91
CA MET A 66 28.68 27.06 15.96
C MET A 66 28.31 26.27 14.70
N ALA A 67 29.24 25.49 14.15
CA ALA A 67 28.96 24.64 13.00
C ALA A 67 27.92 23.54 13.31
N GLN A 68 27.91 23.01 14.53
CA GLN A 68 26.88 22.08 15.01
C GLN A 68 25.52 22.77 15.23
N LEU A 69 25.50 24.01 15.69
CA LEU A 69 24.28 24.82 15.83
C LEU A 69 23.65 25.18 14.48
N GLN A 70 24.46 25.42 13.45
CA GLN A 70 23.97 25.66 12.08
C GLN A 70 23.37 24.39 11.43
N ARG A 71 23.70 23.21 11.94
CA ARG A 71 23.12 21.93 11.53
C ARG A 71 22.53 21.22 12.75
N PRO A 72 21.42 21.76 13.32
CA PRO A 72 20.83 21.16 14.50
C PRO A 72 20.55 19.69 14.23
N ALA A 73 20.87 18.84 15.20
CA ALA A 73 20.61 17.42 15.10
C ALA A 73 19.11 17.20 14.85
N GLN A 74 18.77 16.80 13.63
CA GLN A 74 17.39 16.45 13.32
C GLN A 74 17.11 15.09 13.94
N TRP A 75 16.10 15.04 14.80
CA TRP A 75 15.58 13.79 15.34
C TRP A 75 15.08 12.93 14.18
N LYS A 76 15.84 11.91 13.82
CA LYS A 76 15.38 10.87 12.90
C LYS A 76 14.68 9.82 13.76
N SER A 77 13.35 9.92 13.90
CA SER A 77 12.59 8.82 14.50
C SER A 77 12.78 7.58 13.62
N ARG A 78 13.38 6.53 14.20
CA ARG A 78 13.54 5.23 13.53
C ARG A 78 12.33 4.32 13.76
N THR A 79 11.44 4.69 14.67
CA THR A 79 10.31 3.88 15.14
C THR A 79 9.00 4.61 14.91
N ARG A 80 7.95 3.82 14.67
CA ARG A 80 6.57 4.27 14.38
C ARG A 80 5.95 5.07 15.55
N SER A 81 6.36 4.75 16.78
CA SER A 81 6.06 5.48 18.02
C SER A 81 7.28 6.32 18.46
N GLY A 82 7.08 7.63 18.63
CA GLY A 82 8.11 8.53 19.18
C GLY A 82 8.31 8.34 20.68
N LEU A 83 9.37 8.94 21.25
CA LEU A 83 9.70 8.85 22.69
C LEU A 83 8.55 9.23 23.65
N PHE A 84 7.59 10.04 23.18
CA PHE A 84 6.46 10.54 23.97
C PHE A 84 5.11 10.00 23.51
N VAL A 85 5.10 9.11 22.50
CA VAL A 85 3.88 8.45 22.05
C VAL A 85 4.01 6.98 22.45
N PRO A 86 3.27 6.53 23.49
CA PRO A 86 3.35 5.14 23.91
C PRO A 86 2.97 4.22 22.74
N GLU A 87 3.70 3.13 22.59
CA GLU A 87 3.37 2.11 21.61
C GLU A 87 2.01 1.47 21.97
N LYS A 88 1.15 1.25 20.98
CA LYS A 88 -0.12 0.56 21.20
C LYS A 88 0.19 -0.93 21.39
N HIS A 89 -0.27 -1.48 22.51
CA HIS A 89 -0.12 -2.89 22.87
C HIS A 89 -1.49 -3.58 22.79
N PHE A 90 -1.51 -4.80 22.26
CA PHE A 90 -2.70 -5.64 22.12
C PHE A 90 -2.39 -7.04 22.64
N ILE A 91 -3.43 -7.85 22.82
CA ILE A 91 -3.25 -9.28 23.05
C ILE A 91 -3.35 -9.96 21.69
N GLY A 92 -2.26 -10.56 21.21
CA GLY A 92 -2.26 -11.33 19.97
C GLY A 92 -3.13 -12.58 20.09
N ALA A 93 -3.46 -13.21 18.96
CA ALA A 93 -4.27 -14.44 18.92
C ALA A 93 -3.67 -15.61 19.75
N ASN A 94 -2.38 -15.55 20.06
CA ASN A 94 -1.65 -16.48 20.91
C ASN A 94 -1.72 -16.15 22.42
N GLY A 95 -2.46 -15.11 22.81
CA GLY A 95 -2.59 -14.65 24.20
C GLY A 95 -1.40 -13.86 24.74
N LEU A 96 -0.42 -13.51 23.89
CA LEU A 96 0.77 -12.74 24.28
C LEU A 96 0.63 -11.25 23.94
N PRO A 97 1.32 -10.35 24.68
CA PRO A 97 1.36 -8.94 24.31
C PRO A 97 2.03 -8.76 22.94
N ALA A 98 1.27 -8.22 22.00
CA ALA A 98 1.64 -7.88 20.65
C ALA A 98 1.69 -6.36 20.49
N THR A 99 2.56 -5.87 19.61
CA THR A 99 2.62 -4.46 19.22
C THR A 99 2.44 -4.32 17.72
N LEU A 100 2.17 -3.10 17.24
CA LEU A 100 1.97 -2.84 15.81
C LEU A 100 3.21 -3.15 14.96
N GLN A 101 4.39 -3.21 15.58
CA GLN A 101 5.66 -3.45 14.93
C GLN A 101 5.96 -4.94 14.73
N ASN A 102 5.49 -5.81 15.64
CA ASN A 102 5.89 -7.21 15.66
C ASN A 102 4.82 -8.18 15.17
N THR A 103 3.54 -7.78 15.17
CA THR A 103 2.41 -8.67 14.91
C THR A 103 1.37 -7.95 14.08
N GLN A 104 0.91 -8.58 13.00
CA GLN A 104 -0.30 -8.18 12.31
C GLN A 104 -1.51 -8.52 13.18
N VAL A 105 -2.23 -7.50 13.64
CA VAL A 105 -3.33 -7.68 14.61
C VAL A 105 -4.52 -8.36 13.93
N HIS A 106 -4.84 -7.93 12.70
CA HIS A 106 -5.98 -8.40 11.91
C HIS A 106 -5.54 -8.90 10.52
N PRO A 107 -4.95 -10.10 10.42
CA PRO A 107 -4.65 -10.70 9.12
C PRO A 107 -5.95 -10.89 8.29
N PRO A 108 -5.93 -10.66 6.97
CA PRO A 108 -4.78 -10.37 6.11
C PRO A 108 -4.41 -8.88 5.98
N VAL A 109 -5.11 -7.97 6.65
CA VAL A 109 -4.98 -6.51 6.48
C VAL A 109 -3.79 -5.95 7.26
N PRO A 110 -2.83 -5.23 6.62
CA PRO A 110 -1.67 -4.69 7.32
C PRO A 110 -2.04 -3.60 8.34
N ASN A 111 -1.33 -3.57 9.47
CA ASN A 111 -1.52 -2.56 10.52
C ASN A 111 -1.41 -1.11 10.02
N ASP A 112 -0.53 -0.84 9.04
CA ASP A 112 -0.39 0.49 8.42
C ASP A 112 -1.68 0.99 7.76
N TRP A 113 -2.50 0.09 7.22
CA TRP A 113 -3.73 0.45 6.56
C TRP A 113 -4.74 0.99 7.57
N PHE A 114 -4.91 0.31 8.71
CA PHE A 114 -5.76 0.79 9.79
C PHE A 114 -5.28 2.13 10.36
N GLU A 115 -3.97 2.35 10.49
CA GLU A 115 -3.43 3.64 10.93
C GLU A 115 -3.65 4.76 9.91
N LYS A 116 -3.46 4.47 8.61
CA LYS A 116 -3.69 5.43 7.53
C LYS A 116 -5.13 5.96 7.54
N PHE A 117 -6.09 5.08 7.76
CA PHE A 117 -7.52 5.42 7.79
C PHE A 117 -8.05 5.68 9.21
N ASN A 118 -7.17 5.73 10.20
CA ASN A 118 -7.49 5.97 11.62
C ASN A 118 -8.63 5.06 12.15
N LEU A 119 -8.65 3.81 11.70
CA LEU A 119 -9.61 2.80 12.12
C LEU A 119 -9.26 2.26 13.52
N PRO A 120 -10.26 1.82 14.31
CA PRO A 120 -10.04 1.29 15.64
C PRO A 120 -9.42 -0.13 15.60
N ILE A 121 -8.12 -0.23 15.28
CA ILE A 121 -7.37 -1.50 15.20
C ILE A 121 -7.45 -2.39 16.45
N GLN A 122 -7.81 -1.80 17.58
CA GLN A 122 -7.97 -2.48 18.87
C GLN A 122 -9.26 -3.31 18.95
N ASP A 123 -10.24 -3.02 18.10
CA ASP A 123 -11.52 -3.74 18.08
C ASP A 123 -11.34 -5.07 17.35
N ALA A 124 -11.89 -6.15 17.92
CA ALA A 124 -11.76 -7.49 17.35
C ALA A 124 -12.52 -7.65 16.03
N ASP A 125 -13.61 -6.90 15.87
CA ASP A 125 -14.53 -6.90 14.74
C ASP A 125 -14.24 -5.76 13.75
N VAL A 126 -13.11 -5.06 13.87
CA VAL A 126 -12.78 -3.91 13.00
C VAL A 126 -12.83 -4.27 11.51
N LEU A 127 -12.59 -5.51 11.12
CA LEU A 127 -12.70 -5.96 9.73
C LEU A 127 -14.14 -6.06 9.21
N GLU A 128 -15.10 -6.28 10.10
CA GLU A 128 -16.54 -6.40 9.80
C GLU A 128 -17.29 -5.07 9.99
N GLN A 129 -16.64 -4.09 10.62
CA GLN A 129 -17.20 -2.75 10.79
C GLN A 129 -17.29 -2.00 9.46
N ASP A 130 -18.29 -1.12 9.38
CA ASP A 130 -18.57 -0.19 8.29
C ASP A 130 -18.63 1.23 8.89
N PRO A 131 -17.48 1.97 8.90
CA PRO A 131 -17.38 3.27 9.54
C PRO A 131 -18.14 4.40 8.83
N ASP A 132 -18.28 4.33 7.50
CA ASP A 132 -18.88 5.38 6.68
C ASP A 132 -20.34 5.10 6.27
N GLY A 133 -20.83 3.89 6.57
CA GLY A 133 -22.22 3.48 6.43
C GLY A 133 -22.62 3.26 4.98
N ASP A 134 -21.68 2.85 4.14
CA ASP A 134 -21.90 2.60 2.71
C ASP A 134 -22.38 1.16 2.44
N GLY A 135 -22.33 0.26 3.43
CA GLY A 135 -22.74 -1.14 3.36
C GLY A 135 -21.63 -2.12 2.93
N PHE A 136 -20.39 -1.66 2.83
CA PHE A 136 -19.19 -2.48 2.66
C PHE A 136 -18.42 -2.59 3.97
N THR A 137 -17.78 -3.74 4.18
CA THR A 137 -16.94 -3.92 5.36
C THR A 137 -15.52 -3.48 5.06
N ASN A 138 -14.79 -3.04 6.10
CA ASN A 138 -13.39 -2.68 5.99
C ASN A 138 -12.53 -3.75 5.27
N LEU A 139 -12.84 -5.04 5.44
CA LEU A 139 -12.16 -6.12 4.74
C LEU A 139 -12.40 -6.11 3.22
N GLU A 140 -13.64 -5.91 2.79
CA GLU A 140 -14.01 -5.86 1.37
C GLU A 140 -13.40 -4.64 0.68
N GLU A 141 -13.42 -3.49 1.36
CA GLU A 141 -12.80 -2.27 0.86
C GLU A 141 -11.28 -2.40 0.77
N TRP A 142 -10.64 -3.05 1.74
CA TRP A 142 -9.22 -3.37 1.65
C TRP A 142 -8.89 -4.26 0.44
N GLN A 143 -9.71 -5.28 0.17
CA GLN A 143 -9.55 -6.16 -1.00
C GLN A 143 -9.74 -5.40 -2.32
N ALA A 144 -10.65 -4.43 -2.35
CA ALA A 144 -10.93 -3.60 -3.51
C ALA A 144 -9.96 -2.41 -3.67
N GLY A 145 -9.17 -2.08 -2.64
CA GLY A 145 -8.32 -0.89 -2.61
C GLY A 145 -9.10 0.41 -2.44
N ALA A 146 -10.27 0.34 -1.82
CA ALA A 146 -11.16 1.45 -1.47
C ALA A 146 -10.75 2.13 -0.14
N ASP A 147 -11.33 3.30 0.13
CA ASP A 147 -11.02 4.11 1.31
C ASP A 147 -12.14 3.93 2.37
N PRO A 148 -11.91 3.22 3.49
CA PRO A 148 -12.93 2.78 4.47
C PRO A 148 -13.55 3.88 5.36
N THR A 149 -13.30 5.12 4.99
CA THR A 149 -13.79 6.31 5.72
C THR A 149 -14.52 7.26 4.80
N ASN A 150 -14.56 6.93 3.50
CA ASN A 150 -15.15 7.77 2.48
C ASN A 150 -16.20 6.98 1.73
N ARG A 151 -17.45 7.31 2.04
CA ARG A 151 -18.65 6.72 1.46
C ARG A 151 -18.73 6.77 -0.08
N GLU A 152 -17.98 7.65 -0.75
CA GLU A 152 -17.94 7.69 -2.22
C GLU A 152 -16.91 6.72 -2.81
N SER A 153 -15.92 6.30 -2.01
CA SER A 153 -14.80 5.47 -2.43
C SER A 153 -15.07 4.00 -2.15
N HIS A 154 -16.12 3.47 -2.75
CA HIS A 154 -16.60 2.12 -2.50
C HIS A 154 -16.48 1.20 -3.73
N PRO A 155 -16.43 -0.13 -3.54
CA PRO A 155 -16.53 -1.10 -4.63
C PRO A 155 -17.90 -1.05 -5.31
N ASP A 156 -18.03 -1.61 -6.52
CA ASP A 156 -19.34 -1.71 -7.17
C ASP A 156 -20.31 -2.54 -6.30
N TYR A 157 -21.54 -2.04 -6.09
CA TYR A 157 -22.60 -2.74 -5.38
C TYR A 157 -22.89 -4.12 -5.98
N LEU A 158 -22.60 -4.35 -7.26
CA LEU A 158 -22.67 -5.67 -7.89
C LEU A 158 -21.81 -6.73 -7.22
N THR A 159 -20.71 -6.36 -6.56
CA THR A 159 -19.85 -7.31 -5.81
C THR A 159 -20.59 -7.99 -4.66
N LYS A 160 -21.66 -7.35 -4.14
CA LYS A 160 -22.56 -7.89 -3.10
C LYS A 160 -23.66 -8.78 -3.65
N LEU A 161 -23.76 -8.91 -4.97
CA LEU A 161 -24.73 -9.76 -5.64
C LEU A 161 -24.10 -11.12 -5.91
N HIS A 162 -24.70 -12.17 -5.36
CA HIS A 162 -24.24 -13.54 -5.55
C HIS A 162 -25.38 -14.43 -6.05
N LEU A 163 -25.01 -15.45 -6.81
CA LEU A 163 -25.94 -16.49 -7.26
C LEU A 163 -26.18 -17.50 -6.13
N VAL A 164 -27.46 -17.83 -5.89
CA VAL A 164 -27.86 -18.88 -4.93
C VAL A 164 -28.26 -20.14 -5.66
N ALA A 165 -28.98 -19.99 -6.75
CA ALA A 165 -29.42 -21.10 -7.60
C ALA A 165 -29.62 -20.58 -9.03
N ALA A 166 -29.29 -21.41 -10.00
CA ALA A 166 -29.60 -21.18 -11.40
C ALA A 166 -30.27 -22.43 -11.95
N THR A 167 -31.50 -22.27 -12.43
CA THR A 167 -32.25 -23.31 -13.12
C THR A 167 -32.23 -22.96 -14.60
N GLU A 168 -31.29 -23.55 -15.33
CA GLU A 168 -31.25 -23.46 -16.78
C GLU A 168 -32.30 -24.41 -17.36
N GLU A 169 -33.28 -23.87 -18.07
CA GLU A 169 -34.26 -24.66 -18.81
C GLU A 169 -33.92 -24.60 -20.31
N PRO A 170 -33.62 -25.73 -20.96
CA PRO A 170 -33.37 -25.74 -22.38
C PRO A 170 -34.67 -25.42 -23.14
N PHE A 171 -34.58 -24.60 -24.18
CA PHE A 171 -35.70 -24.34 -25.06
C PHE A 171 -36.01 -25.62 -25.85
N PRO A 172 -37.25 -26.15 -25.84
CA PRO A 172 -37.55 -27.51 -26.29
C PRO A 172 -37.27 -27.80 -27.76
N PHE A 173 -36.94 -26.78 -28.57
CA PHE A 173 -36.68 -26.91 -29.99
C PHE A 173 -35.31 -26.37 -30.40
N VAL A 174 -34.70 -27.01 -31.41
CA VAL A 174 -33.41 -26.62 -31.98
C VAL A 174 -33.55 -26.31 -33.46
N PHE A 175 -32.86 -25.27 -33.90
CA PHE A 175 -32.74 -24.93 -35.32
C PHE A 175 -31.73 -25.87 -36.00
N SER A 176 -32.22 -26.84 -36.78
CA SER A 176 -31.37 -27.90 -37.33
C SER A 176 -30.84 -27.59 -38.73
N SER A 177 -31.69 -27.05 -39.60
CA SER A 177 -31.37 -26.92 -41.03
C SER A 177 -32.11 -25.76 -41.69
N ARG A 178 -31.60 -25.29 -42.83
CA ARG A 178 -32.25 -24.28 -43.66
C ARG A 178 -32.35 -24.79 -45.09
N THR A 179 -33.54 -24.76 -45.65
CA THR A 179 -33.82 -25.14 -47.04
C THR A 179 -34.55 -23.99 -47.73
N GLY A 180 -33.78 -23.13 -48.41
CA GLY A 180 -34.31 -21.92 -49.04
C GLY A 180 -34.90 -20.94 -48.02
N ASN A 181 -36.22 -20.76 -48.06
CA ASN A 181 -36.97 -19.89 -47.14
C ASN A 181 -37.61 -20.63 -45.95
N LYS A 182 -37.36 -21.94 -45.81
CA LYS A 182 -37.85 -22.75 -44.71
C LYS A 182 -36.72 -23.08 -43.73
N PHE A 183 -37.03 -23.03 -42.45
CA PHE A 183 -36.17 -23.39 -41.32
C PHE A 183 -36.68 -24.69 -40.73
N GLY A 184 -35.81 -25.71 -40.68
CA GLY A 184 -36.05 -26.97 -40.01
C GLY A 184 -35.86 -26.80 -38.51
N ILE A 185 -36.94 -27.02 -37.76
CA ILE A 185 -37.00 -26.96 -36.31
C ILE A 185 -37.25 -28.39 -35.81
N ASN A 186 -36.41 -28.88 -34.91
CA ASN A 186 -36.53 -30.22 -34.32
C ASN A 186 -36.77 -30.11 -32.81
N SER A 187 -37.49 -31.06 -32.22
CA SER A 187 -37.52 -31.21 -30.76
C SER A 187 -36.14 -31.67 -30.25
N ILE A 188 -35.71 -31.21 -29.07
CA ILE A 188 -34.45 -31.67 -28.44
C ILE A 188 -34.47 -33.19 -28.23
N ASP A 189 -35.61 -33.72 -27.79
CA ASP A 189 -35.77 -35.14 -27.48
C ASP A 189 -36.04 -35.99 -28.73
N GLU A 190 -36.04 -35.39 -29.93
CA GLU A 190 -36.43 -36.01 -31.21
C GLU A 190 -37.81 -36.70 -31.18
N SER A 191 -38.65 -36.30 -30.23
CA SER A 191 -39.99 -36.85 -30.01
C SER A 191 -40.98 -36.48 -31.12
N GLU A 192 -40.71 -35.39 -31.83
CA GLU A 192 -41.52 -34.87 -32.91
C GLU A 192 -40.76 -34.85 -34.24
N PRO A 193 -41.44 -35.06 -35.39
CA PRO A 193 -40.80 -34.93 -36.69
C PRO A 193 -40.38 -33.48 -36.96
N THR A 194 -39.29 -33.33 -37.71
CA THR A 194 -38.75 -32.01 -38.07
C THR A 194 -39.80 -31.14 -38.77
N GLN A 195 -40.01 -29.94 -38.25
CA GLN A 195 -40.97 -28.97 -38.76
C GLN A 195 -40.24 -27.96 -39.66
N PHE A 196 -40.68 -27.81 -40.91
CA PHE A 196 -40.12 -26.83 -41.83
C PHE A 196 -40.99 -25.58 -41.91
N LEU A 197 -40.60 -24.52 -41.21
CA LEU A 197 -41.39 -23.30 -40.99
C LEU A 197 -40.77 -22.09 -41.70
N LYS A 198 -41.57 -21.10 -42.07
CA LYS A 198 -41.09 -19.83 -42.67
C LYS A 198 -41.14 -18.69 -41.65
N ILE A 199 -40.54 -17.55 -42.00
CA ILE A 199 -40.71 -16.31 -41.22
C ILE A 199 -42.20 -15.97 -41.13
N GLY A 200 -42.69 -15.74 -39.92
CA GLY A 200 -44.11 -15.50 -39.60
C GLY A 200 -44.87 -16.72 -39.09
N ASP A 201 -44.38 -17.94 -39.35
CA ASP A 201 -45.03 -19.17 -38.90
C ASP A 201 -44.77 -19.44 -37.41
N VAL A 202 -45.71 -20.15 -36.77
CA VAL A 202 -45.63 -20.56 -35.36
C VAL A 202 -45.13 -22.00 -35.26
N ILE A 203 -44.24 -22.27 -34.30
CA ILE A 203 -43.72 -23.62 -34.01
C ILE A 203 -44.83 -24.44 -33.35
N ARG A 204 -45.17 -25.59 -33.93
CA ARG A 204 -46.23 -26.45 -33.37
C ARG A 204 -45.82 -26.94 -31.98
N GLY A 205 -46.78 -26.98 -31.06
CA GLY A 205 -46.53 -27.29 -29.65
C GLY A 205 -46.14 -26.07 -28.80
N THR A 206 -45.96 -24.90 -29.42
CA THR A 206 -45.64 -23.65 -28.71
C THR A 206 -46.38 -22.44 -29.29
N ASP A 207 -46.29 -21.31 -28.60
CA ASP A 207 -46.79 -20.02 -29.09
C ASP A 207 -45.66 -19.11 -29.63
N PHE A 208 -44.50 -19.68 -29.97
CA PHE A 208 -43.37 -18.95 -30.55
C PHE A 208 -43.50 -18.85 -32.08
N ARG A 209 -43.45 -17.62 -32.60
CA ARG A 209 -43.39 -17.32 -34.03
C ARG A 209 -41.98 -16.96 -34.47
N ILE A 210 -41.62 -17.29 -35.70
CA ILE A 210 -40.34 -16.88 -36.29
C ILE A 210 -40.45 -15.42 -36.74
N VAL A 211 -39.61 -14.54 -36.22
CA VAL A 211 -39.64 -13.11 -36.54
C VAL A 211 -38.54 -12.70 -37.50
N LYS A 212 -37.31 -13.15 -37.24
CA LYS A 212 -36.14 -12.72 -38.00
C LYS A 212 -35.13 -13.85 -38.12
N PHE A 213 -34.45 -13.86 -39.26
CA PHE A 213 -33.31 -14.72 -39.50
C PHE A 213 -32.09 -13.86 -39.81
N THR A 214 -30.98 -14.15 -39.15
CA THR A 214 -29.70 -13.48 -39.36
C THR A 214 -28.67 -14.51 -39.76
N GLU A 215 -28.17 -14.41 -40.99
CA GLU A 215 -27.15 -15.31 -41.48
C GLU A 215 -25.80 -14.96 -40.87
N LYS A 216 -25.18 -15.92 -40.18
CA LYS A 216 -23.88 -15.73 -39.52
C LYS A 216 -22.98 -16.92 -39.78
N HIS A 217 -21.71 -16.63 -39.98
CA HIS A 217 -20.68 -17.64 -40.19
C HIS A 217 -19.52 -17.35 -39.26
N GLU A 218 -19.09 -18.37 -38.54
CA GLU A 218 -18.00 -18.26 -37.59
C GLU A 218 -16.94 -19.30 -37.92
N ARG A 219 -15.67 -18.92 -37.80
CA ARG A 219 -14.57 -19.90 -37.95
C ARG A 219 -14.48 -20.66 -36.64
N ASN A 220 -14.70 -21.97 -36.70
CA ASN A 220 -14.51 -22.82 -35.54
C ASN A 220 -13.02 -22.97 -35.19
N GLN A 221 -12.74 -23.63 -34.06
CA GLN A 221 -11.40 -23.95 -33.58
C GLN A 221 -10.49 -24.70 -34.59
N TYR A 222 -11.07 -25.26 -35.65
CA TYR A 222 -10.37 -25.98 -36.71
C TYR A 222 -10.23 -25.17 -38.02
N GLY A 223 -10.60 -23.88 -38.00
CA GLY A 223 -10.53 -22.99 -39.17
C GLY A 223 -11.62 -23.20 -40.23
N ILE A 224 -12.58 -24.09 -39.97
CA ILE A 224 -13.72 -24.35 -40.86
C ILE A 224 -14.79 -23.29 -40.61
N LYS A 225 -15.34 -22.71 -41.68
CA LYS A 225 -16.50 -21.83 -41.59
C LYS A 225 -17.73 -22.66 -41.22
N ALA A 226 -18.13 -22.58 -39.95
CA ALA A 226 -19.38 -23.15 -39.47
C ALA A 226 -20.51 -22.13 -39.68
N ASP A 227 -21.65 -22.62 -40.16
CA ASP A 227 -22.89 -21.84 -40.22
C ASP A 227 -23.48 -21.77 -38.81
N VAL A 228 -23.42 -20.57 -38.23
CA VAL A 228 -23.96 -20.24 -36.90
C VAL A 228 -25.11 -19.25 -37.02
N SER A 229 -25.89 -19.37 -38.11
CA SER A 229 -27.03 -18.50 -38.34
C SER A 229 -28.01 -18.53 -37.18
N GLU A 230 -28.58 -17.35 -36.90
CA GLU A 230 -29.47 -17.09 -35.77
C GLU A 230 -30.90 -16.96 -36.25
N LEU A 231 -31.81 -17.65 -35.58
CA LEU A 231 -33.24 -17.57 -35.79
C LEU A 231 -33.91 -16.96 -34.56
N LEU A 232 -34.43 -15.74 -34.70
CA LEU A 232 -35.13 -15.03 -33.64
C LEU A 232 -36.61 -15.46 -33.64
N LEU A 233 -37.02 -15.99 -32.50
CA LEU A 233 -38.39 -16.35 -32.16
C LEU A 233 -38.98 -15.33 -31.20
N GLU A 234 -40.28 -15.14 -31.26
CA GLU A 234 -41.03 -14.29 -30.33
C GLU A 234 -42.30 -15.00 -29.89
N HIS A 235 -42.58 -14.98 -28.59
CA HIS A 235 -43.79 -15.52 -28.03
C HIS A 235 -44.97 -14.59 -28.29
N LYS A 236 -46.04 -15.08 -28.90
CA LYS A 236 -47.18 -14.26 -29.32
C LYS A 236 -47.88 -13.48 -28.20
N ASN A 237 -47.95 -14.05 -27.00
CA ASN A 237 -48.73 -13.47 -25.90
C ASN A 237 -47.88 -12.65 -24.92
N THR A 238 -46.61 -13.02 -24.73
CA THR A 238 -45.73 -12.40 -23.74
C THR A 238 -44.69 -11.48 -24.37
N GLY A 239 -44.48 -11.56 -25.70
CA GLY A 239 -43.40 -10.83 -26.39
C GLY A 239 -41.99 -11.33 -26.07
N ALA A 240 -41.86 -12.42 -25.29
CA ALA A 240 -40.56 -12.99 -24.94
C ALA A 240 -39.82 -13.47 -26.20
N GLN A 241 -38.53 -13.15 -26.31
CA GLN A 241 -37.73 -13.47 -27.48
C GLN A 241 -36.74 -14.60 -27.20
N VAL A 242 -36.51 -15.47 -28.18
CA VAL A 242 -35.53 -16.56 -28.09
C VAL A 242 -34.73 -16.58 -29.37
N THR A 243 -33.40 -16.60 -29.26
CA THR A 243 -32.53 -16.75 -30.43
C THR A 243 -32.01 -18.18 -30.51
N LEU A 244 -32.42 -18.90 -31.55
CA LEU A 244 -31.89 -20.24 -31.85
C LEU A 244 -30.67 -20.11 -32.76
N VAL A 245 -29.51 -20.54 -32.27
CA VAL A 245 -28.32 -20.68 -33.10
C VAL A 245 -28.36 -22.06 -33.76
N LYS A 246 -28.03 -22.12 -35.05
CA LYS A 246 -28.06 -23.37 -35.81
C LYS A 246 -27.25 -24.48 -35.11
N GLY A 247 -27.91 -25.61 -34.86
CA GLY A 247 -27.31 -26.79 -34.24
C GLY A 247 -27.00 -26.67 -32.74
N LYS A 248 -27.36 -25.57 -32.07
CA LYS A 248 -27.17 -25.39 -30.63
C LYS A 248 -28.50 -25.33 -29.90
N VAL A 249 -28.53 -25.90 -28.70
CA VAL A 249 -29.65 -25.73 -27.76
C VAL A 249 -29.61 -24.29 -27.23
N ALA A 250 -30.75 -23.60 -27.32
CA ALA A 250 -30.89 -22.27 -26.74
C ALA A 250 -31.50 -22.38 -25.34
N THR A 251 -31.17 -21.43 -24.48
CA THR A 251 -31.75 -21.33 -23.13
C THR A 251 -33.12 -20.66 -23.19
N SER A 252 -34.13 -21.29 -22.56
CA SER A 252 -35.53 -20.85 -22.53
C SER A 252 -35.69 -19.52 -21.76
N PRO A 253 -36.65 -18.65 -22.14
CA PRO A 253 -37.03 -17.47 -21.36
C PRO A 253 -37.59 -17.82 -19.97
N GLN A 254 -37.98 -19.08 -19.78
CA GLN A 254 -38.44 -19.59 -18.49
C GLN A 254 -37.29 -19.88 -17.53
N SER A 255 -36.04 -19.89 -18.00
CA SER A 255 -34.87 -20.09 -17.14
C SER A 255 -34.78 -19.00 -16.08
N VAL A 256 -34.37 -19.42 -14.89
CA VAL A 256 -34.43 -18.59 -13.68
C VAL A 256 -33.08 -18.56 -12.99
N ALA A 257 -32.67 -17.37 -12.57
CA ALA A 257 -31.58 -17.18 -11.62
C ALA A 257 -32.13 -16.60 -10.31
N THR A 258 -31.76 -17.24 -9.20
CA THR A 258 -32.04 -16.78 -7.85
C THR A 258 -30.80 -16.11 -7.29
N PHE A 259 -30.91 -14.81 -7.02
CA PHE A 259 -29.82 -14.00 -6.48
C PHE A 259 -30.01 -13.75 -5.00
N VAL A 260 -28.89 -13.62 -4.28
CA VAL A 260 -28.82 -13.04 -2.95
C VAL A 260 -28.00 -11.77 -3.04
N TYR A 261 -28.55 -10.70 -2.48
CA TYR A 261 -27.90 -9.41 -2.35
C TYR A 261 -27.65 -9.15 -0.87
N THR A 262 -26.40 -8.93 -0.50
CA THR A 262 -25.96 -8.83 0.91
C THR A 262 -25.80 -7.39 1.41
N TRP A 263 -26.03 -6.40 0.56
CA TRP A 263 -25.96 -5.00 0.92
C TRP A 263 -27.14 -4.57 1.81
N GLY A 264 -26.85 -4.00 2.99
CA GLY A 264 -27.87 -3.58 3.96
C GLY A 264 -28.68 -4.73 4.58
N GLY A 265 -28.22 -5.98 4.41
CA GLY A 265 -28.88 -7.20 4.86
C GLY A 265 -29.01 -8.23 3.74
N ARG A 266 -29.38 -9.46 4.12
CA ARG A 266 -29.55 -10.57 3.16
C ARG A 266 -30.92 -10.50 2.51
N ARG A 267 -30.98 -10.08 1.25
CA ARG A 267 -32.20 -10.07 0.43
C ARG A 267 -32.07 -11.07 -0.71
N GLN A 268 -33.01 -12.01 -0.79
CA GLN A 268 -33.08 -12.99 -1.87
C GLN A 268 -34.22 -12.63 -2.83
N PHE A 269 -33.98 -12.74 -4.12
CA PHE A 269 -34.99 -12.53 -5.16
C PHE A 269 -34.70 -13.37 -6.40
N GLU A 270 -35.75 -13.63 -7.17
CA GLU A 270 -35.73 -14.48 -8.35
C GLU A 270 -35.91 -13.62 -9.60
N VAL A 271 -35.08 -13.86 -10.62
CA VAL A 271 -35.09 -13.14 -11.90
C VAL A 271 -35.15 -14.15 -13.04
N ARG A 272 -36.11 -13.96 -13.94
CA ARG A 272 -36.22 -14.77 -15.16
C ARG A 272 -35.31 -14.24 -16.25
N LYS A 273 -34.93 -15.09 -17.21
CA LYS A 273 -34.19 -14.66 -18.38
C LYS A 273 -34.95 -13.54 -19.11
N ASP A 274 -34.20 -12.55 -19.57
CA ASP A 274 -34.67 -11.30 -20.16
C ASP A 274 -35.44 -10.35 -19.25
N GLN A 275 -35.59 -10.67 -17.96
CA GLN A 275 -36.22 -9.78 -16.99
C GLN A 275 -35.23 -8.70 -16.52
N GLU A 276 -35.74 -7.47 -16.40
CA GLU A 276 -35.02 -6.34 -15.83
C GLU A 276 -35.25 -6.25 -14.31
N PHE A 277 -34.20 -5.85 -13.59
CA PHE A 277 -34.23 -5.59 -12.15
C PHE A 277 -33.26 -4.45 -11.81
N SER A 278 -33.44 -3.85 -10.63
CA SER A 278 -32.55 -2.82 -10.10
C SER A 278 -32.09 -3.18 -8.70
N LEU A 279 -30.97 -2.61 -8.28
CA LEU A 279 -30.36 -2.86 -6.98
C LEU A 279 -30.32 -1.55 -6.18
N LYS A 280 -30.73 -1.60 -4.92
CA LYS A 280 -30.52 -0.48 -4.00
C LYS A 280 -29.04 -0.41 -3.61
N PRO A 281 -28.44 0.77 -3.43
CA PRO A 281 -29.07 2.10 -3.45
C PRO A 281 -29.25 2.70 -4.86
N GLN A 282 -28.59 2.14 -5.87
CA GLN A 282 -28.59 2.64 -7.25
C GLN A 282 -29.78 2.14 -8.06
N GLU A 283 -31.00 2.55 -7.71
CA GLU A 283 -32.22 2.13 -8.41
C GLU A 283 -32.33 2.67 -9.85
N GLU A 284 -31.57 3.72 -10.16
CA GLU A 284 -31.47 4.31 -11.50
C GLU A 284 -30.85 3.32 -12.50
N ILE A 285 -29.93 2.47 -12.04
CA ILE A 285 -29.28 1.48 -12.88
C ILE A 285 -30.16 0.24 -12.98
N ARG A 286 -30.55 -0.08 -14.22
CA ARG A 286 -31.29 -1.30 -14.55
C ARG A 286 -30.36 -2.35 -15.11
N TYR A 287 -30.45 -3.54 -14.53
CA TYR A 287 -29.77 -4.74 -14.99
C TYR A 287 -30.77 -5.68 -15.64
N LYS A 288 -30.33 -6.40 -16.67
CA LYS A 288 -31.11 -7.41 -17.37
C LYS A 288 -30.38 -8.74 -17.32
N LEU A 289 -31.09 -9.81 -16.98
CA LEU A 289 -30.54 -11.17 -17.02
C LEU A 289 -30.53 -11.68 -18.47
N VAL A 290 -29.35 -11.94 -19.02
CA VAL A 290 -29.17 -12.32 -20.44
C VAL A 290 -29.00 -13.83 -20.60
N ASP A 291 -28.20 -14.43 -19.73
CA ASP A 291 -27.87 -15.86 -19.79
C ASP A 291 -27.92 -16.49 -18.40
N VAL A 292 -28.36 -17.74 -18.34
CA VAL A 292 -28.45 -18.51 -17.10
C VAL A 292 -27.79 -19.85 -17.36
N ARG A 293 -26.72 -20.13 -16.61
CA ARG A 293 -26.00 -21.40 -16.66
C ARG A 293 -26.01 -22.04 -15.28
N PRO A 294 -25.73 -23.36 -15.17
CA PRO A 294 -25.78 -24.04 -13.89
C PRO A 294 -24.76 -23.51 -12.86
N ASP A 295 -23.64 -22.95 -13.33
CA ASP A 295 -22.50 -22.46 -12.54
C ASP A 295 -22.48 -20.93 -12.38
N LYS A 296 -23.17 -20.18 -13.26
CA LYS A 296 -23.15 -18.71 -13.28
C LYS A 296 -24.36 -18.12 -14.00
N ALA A 297 -24.67 -16.86 -13.67
CA ALA A 297 -25.64 -16.05 -14.39
C ALA A 297 -24.93 -14.86 -15.05
N VAL A 298 -25.37 -14.48 -16.25
CA VAL A 298 -24.81 -13.33 -16.98
C VAL A 298 -25.85 -12.22 -17.04
N ILE A 299 -25.50 -11.08 -16.47
CA ILE A 299 -26.33 -9.87 -16.47
C ILE A 299 -25.68 -8.78 -17.33
N VAL A 300 -26.48 -7.82 -17.76
CA VAL A 300 -26.01 -6.65 -18.50
C VAL A 300 -26.66 -5.39 -17.95
N ASN A 301 -25.91 -4.29 -17.91
CA ASN A 301 -26.48 -2.97 -17.62
C ASN A 301 -27.23 -2.47 -18.88
N VAL A 302 -28.49 -2.08 -18.73
CA VAL A 302 -29.34 -1.63 -19.84
C VAL A 302 -28.77 -0.38 -20.53
N GLU A 303 -28.06 0.48 -19.81
CA GLU A 303 -27.41 1.68 -20.37
C GLU A 303 -26.11 1.36 -21.11
N LYS A 304 -25.44 0.25 -20.75
CA LYS A 304 -24.18 -0.21 -21.33
C LYS A 304 -24.30 -1.67 -21.76
N PRO A 305 -25.06 -1.95 -22.85
CA PRO A 305 -25.37 -3.32 -23.27
C PRO A 305 -24.14 -4.12 -23.74
N ASP A 306 -23.03 -3.45 -24.06
CA ASP A 306 -21.82 -4.09 -24.56
C ASP A 306 -20.98 -4.76 -23.46
N HIS A 307 -21.27 -4.47 -22.18
CA HIS A 307 -20.51 -5.00 -21.04
C HIS A 307 -21.29 -6.10 -20.32
N LEU A 308 -20.95 -7.35 -20.62
CA LEU A 308 -21.49 -8.53 -19.94
C LEU A 308 -20.84 -8.69 -18.57
N ILE A 309 -21.65 -8.95 -17.55
CA ILE A 309 -21.22 -9.12 -16.16
C ILE A 309 -21.60 -10.54 -15.73
N GLU A 310 -20.60 -11.32 -15.31
CA GLU A 310 -20.82 -12.68 -14.83
C GLU A 310 -20.96 -12.69 -13.30
N ILE A 311 -22.03 -13.30 -12.81
CA ILE A 311 -22.31 -13.47 -11.39
C ILE A 311 -22.25 -14.96 -11.06
N GLY A 312 -21.26 -15.34 -10.25
CA GLY A 312 -21.08 -16.70 -9.76
C GLY A 312 -21.78 -16.93 -8.42
N PHE A 313 -21.71 -18.17 -7.94
CA PHE A 313 -22.12 -18.50 -6.58
C PHE A 313 -21.28 -17.73 -5.55
N ALA A 314 -21.89 -17.40 -4.40
CA ALA A 314 -21.12 -16.89 -3.27
C ALA A 314 -20.00 -17.89 -2.95
N GLY A 315 -18.75 -17.42 -2.91
CA GLY A 315 -17.60 -18.28 -2.64
C GLY A 315 -17.80 -19.10 -1.37
N GLN A 316 -17.51 -20.40 -1.46
CA GLN A 316 -17.23 -21.23 -0.30
C GLN A 316 -15.86 -20.87 0.28
#